data_AF-L8WD66-F1
#
_entry.id   AF-L8WD66-F1
#
_cell.length_a   1.000
_cell.length_b   1.000
_cell.length_c   1.000
_cell.angle_alpha   90.00
_cell.angle_beta   90.00
_cell.angle_gamma   90.00
#
_symmetry.space_group_name_H-M   'P 1'
#
loop_
_entity.id
_entity.type
_entity.pdbx_description
1 polymer ?
#
loop_
_entity_poly.entity_id
_entity_poly.type
_entity_poly.pdbx_seq_one_letter_code
_entity_poly.pdbx_strand_id
1 'polypeptide(L)'
;MTGIFTPDVTGKYEFGAAATGLVDVYVDGKKIIDNSTNPVPGHVFFMTGTVEVCNTVELTAGKPVEIKLQFTSPVAARARGFTQVGAGSLSLEGRGGCRWGGGRAFQDEQGIKEAVDLAKKVDKVVLVVGLNNDWESEGYDRDNMELPRATNRLVSAVLEANKNTAVVVISGTPVSMPWADTASTVVQSFYSGGELEAST
;
A
#
# COMPACT_ATOMS: atom_id res chain seq x y z
N MET A 1 16.88 -1.40 12.42
CA MET A 1 15.75 -1.44 13.37
C MET A 1 15.38 -2.90 13.57
N THR A 2 15.05 -3.29 14.81
CA THR A 2 14.60 -4.65 15.12
C THR A 2 13.35 -4.55 16.01
N GLY A 3 12.40 -5.45 15.81
CA GLY A 3 11.20 -5.57 16.63
C GLY A 3 10.68 -7.00 16.64
N ILE A 4 9.83 -7.31 17.61
CA ILE A 4 9.13 -8.59 17.69
C ILE A 4 7.71 -8.39 17.18
N PHE A 5 7.29 -9.25 16.26
CA PHE A 5 5.91 -9.33 15.78
C PHE A 5 5.31 -10.67 16.18
N THR A 6 4.14 -10.64 16.81
CA THR A 6 3.37 -11.86 17.13
C THR A 6 2.10 -11.86 16.28
N PRO A 7 2.01 -12.74 15.27
CA PRO A 7 0.82 -12.86 14.44
C PRO A 7 -0.39 -13.25 15.28
N ASP A 8 -1.54 -12.66 15.00
CA ASP A 8 -2.84 -13.02 15.58
C ASP A 8 -3.49 -14.20 14.82
N VAL A 9 -3.22 -14.31 13.52
CA VAL A 9 -3.75 -15.36 12.65
C VAL A 9 -2.63 -16.09 11.92
N THR A 10 -2.74 -17.43 11.83
CA THR A 10 -1.84 -18.26 11.02
C THR A 10 -2.13 -18.05 9.54
N GLY A 11 -1.08 -17.84 8.75
CA GLY A 11 -1.22 -17.73 7.30
C GLY A 11 -0.06 -17.02 6.64
N LYS A 12 -0.30 -16.60 5.39
CA LYS A 12 0.65 -15.84 4.59
C LYS A 12 0.66 -14.37 5.01
N TYR A 13 1.86 -13.82 5.17
CA TYR A 13 2.11 -12.42 5.42
C TYR A 13 3.01 -11.88 4.33
N GLU A 14 2.58 -10.79 3.69
CA GLU A 14 3.37 -10.08 2.70
C GLU A 14 4.09 -8.92 3.37
N PHE A 15 5.37 -8.77 3.06
CA PHE A 15 6.20 -7.64 3.46
C PHE A 15 6.69 -6.93 2.21
N GLY A 16 6.83 -5.61 2.29
CA GLY A 16 7.38 -4.75 1.25
C GLY A 16 8.40 -3.79 1.83
N ALA A 17 9.45 -3.49 1.06
CA ALA A 17 10.42 -2.45 1.41
C ALA A 17 11.03 -1.75 0.21
N ALA A 18 11.19 -0.43 0.34
CA ALA A 18 11.82 0.46 -0.62
C ALA A 18 12.62 1.56 0.11
N ALA A 19 13.60 2.16 -0.55
CA ALA A 19 14.43 3.18 0.09
C ALA A 19 14.98 4.23 -0.86
N THR A 20 15.16 5.45 -0.35
CA THR A 20 16.22 6.35 -0.82
C THR A 20 17.48 6.00 -0.02
N GLY A 21 18.35 5.19 -0.61
CA GLY A 21 19.38 4.40 0.06
C GLY A 21 19.26 2.94 -0.33
N LEU A 22 19.63 2.02 0.56
CA LEU A 22 19.43 0.57 0.38
C LEU A 22 18.67 -0.01 1.56
N VAL A 23 17.90 -1.07 1.34
CA VAL A 23 17.13 -1.71 2.42
C VAL A 23 17.05 -3.22 2.26
N ASP A 24 17.22 -3.93 3.36
CA ASP A 24 16.93 -5.36 3.47
C ASP A 24 15.97 -5.62 4.62
N VAL A 25 15.12 -6.62 4.49
CA VAL A 25 14.22 -7.10 5.55
C VAL A 25 14.54 -8.55 5.88
N TYR A 26 14.58 -8.86 7.17
CA TYR A 26 14.82 -10.19 7.70
C TYR A 26 13.69 -10.59 8.64
N VAL A 27 13.35 -11.88 8.60
CA VAL A 27 12.45 -12.54 9.56
C VAL A 27 13.20 -13.71 10.18
N ASP A 28 13.33 -13.72 11.51
CA ASP A 28 14.14 -14.69 12.28
C ASP A 28 15.55 -14.87 11.70
N GLY A 29 16.19 -13.76 11.34
CA GLY A 29 17.54 -13.74 10.75
C GLY A 29 17.63 -14.17 9.28
N LYS A 30 16.56 -14.70 8.67
CA LYS A 30 16.51 -15.01 7.24
C LYS A 30 16.20 -13.75 6.44
N LYS A 31 17.04 -13.38 5.47
CA LYS A 31 16.74 -12.28 4.54
C LYS A 31 15.55 -12.66 3.66
N ILE A 32 14.46 -11.91 3.76
CA ILE A 32 13.25 -12.10 2.96
C ILE A 32 13.12 -11.06 1.84
N ILE A 33 13.68 -9.86 2.02
CA ILE A 33 13.74 -8.83 1.00
C ILE A 33 15.19 -8.41 0.83
N ASP A 34 15.68 -8.48 -0.41
CA ASP A 34 16.97 -7.92 -0.82
C ASP A 34 16.73 -6.75 -1.76
N ASN A 35 16.90 -5.53 -1.24
CA ASN A 35 16.88 -4.30 -2.02
C ASN A 35 18.18 -3.53 -1.75
N SER A 36 19.28 -4.27 -1.65
CA SER A 36 20.62 -3.72 -1.41
C SER A 36 21.71 -4.31 -2.29
N THR A 37 21.50 -5.50 -2.87
CA THR A 37 22.49 -6.13 -3.78
C THR A 37 22.40 -5.55 -5.19
N ASN A 38 21.18 -5.47 -5.75
CA ASN A 38 20.94 -4.91 -7.09
C ASN A 38 19.68 -4.03 -7.07
N PRO A 39 19.74 -2.84 -6.42
CA PRO A 39 18.59 -1.97 -6.27
C PRO A 39 18.14 -1.45 -7.64
N VAL A 40 16.85 -1.60 -7.93
CA VAL A 40 16.23 -1.04 -9.13
C VAL A 40 15.63 0.32 -8.75
N PRO A 41 15.96 1.42 -9.47
CA PRO A 41 15.36 2.72 -9.19
C PRO A 41 13.84 2.75 -9.38
N GLY A 42 13.13 3.50 -8.55
CA GLY A 42 11.66 3.55 -8.55
C GLY A 42 11.07 4.82 -7.93
N HIS A 43 9.75 4.81 -7.73
CA HIS A 43 8.97 6.02 -7.51
C HIS A 43 8.85 6.51 -6.05
N VAL A 44 9.31 5.72 -5.07
CA VAL A 44 9.21 6.13 -3.66
C VAL A 44 10.07 7.37 -3.36
N PHE A 45 9.64 8.18 -2.38
CA PHE A 45 10.29 9.42 -2.00
C PHE A 45 10.48 10.38 -3.20
N PHE A 46 9.39 10.77 -3.86
CA PHE A 46 9.43 11.72 -4.99
C PHE A 46 10.33 11.24 -6.13
N MET A 47 10.20 9.96 -6.50
CA MET A 47 11.01 9.29 -7.52
C MET A 47 12.50 9.14 -7.21
N THR A 48 12.97 9.44 -5.99
CA THR A 48 14.40 9.36 -5.69
C THR A 48 14.85 8.00 -5.14
N GLY A 49 13.93 7.08 -4.86
CA GLY A 49 14.24 5.81 -4.23
C GLY A 49 14.33 4.61 -5.17
N THR A 50 14.17 3.42 -4.60
CA THR A 50 14.07 2.14 -5.29
C THR A 50 12.62 1.74 -5.58
N VAL A 51 12.41 0.77 -6.46
CA VAL A 51 11.13 0.04 -6.50
C VAL A 51 10.93 -0.70 -5.18
N GLU A 52 9.67 -0.86 -4.79
CA GLU A 52 9.33 -1.74 -3.68
C GLU A 52 9.58 -3.19 -4.06
N VAL A 53 10.31 -3.90 -3.19
CA VAL A 53 10.49 -5.34 -3.30
C VAL A 53 9.61 -5.99 -2.26
N CYS A 54 8.69 -6.84 -2.71
CA CYS A 54 7.77 -7.57 -1.84
C CYS A 54 8.17 -9.05 -1.73
N ASN A 55 7.91 -9.64 -0.58
CA ASN A 55 7.99 -11.10 -0.39
C ASN A 55 6.94 -11.57 0.61
N THR A 56 6.47 -12.80 0.42
CA THR A 56 5.50 -13.45 1.31
C THR A 56 6.17 -14.55 2.13
N VAL A 57 5.84 -14.62 3.42
CA VAL A 57 6.25 -15.69 4.32
C VAL A 57 5.04 -16.28 5.04
N GLU A 58 5.15 -17.53 5.50
CA GLU A 58 4.14 -18.12 6.36
C GLU A 58 4.50 -17.91 7.83
N LEU A 59 3.55 -17.35 8.58
CA LEU A 59 3.67 -17.12 10.02
C LEU A 59 2.56 -17.86 10.77
N THR A 60 2.83 -18.20 12.02
CA THR A 60 1.91 -18.95 12.89
C THR A 60 1.36 -18.05 13.98
N ALA A 61 0.04 -18.08 14.19
CA ALA A 61 -0.62 -17.35 15.26
C ALA A 61 0.04 -17.63 16.62
N GLY A 62 0.25 -16.58 17.42
CA GLY A 62 0.81 -16.67 18.76
C GLY A 62 2.30 -17.01 18.82
N LYS A 63 2.97 -17.26 17.69
CA LYS A 63 4.42 -17.50 17.63
C LYS A 63 5.16 -16.19 17.31
N PRO A 64 5.89 -15.60 18.27
CA PRO A 64 6.64 -14.37 18.01
C PRO A 64 7.76 -14.63 16.99
N VAL A 65 7.98 -13.67 16.10
CA VAL A 65 9.11 -13.64 15.16
C VAL A 65 9.87 -12.33 15.30
N GLU A 66 11.18 -12.38 15.14
CA GLU A 66 12.00 -11.18 15.03
C GLU A 66 11.92 -10.63 13.61
N ILE A 67 11.54 -9.36 13.48
CA ILE A 67 11.63 -8.61 12.24
C ILE A 67 12.78 -7.62 12.36
N LYS A 68 13.73 -7.70 11.43
CA LYS A 68 14.85 -6.77 11.33
C LYS A 68 14.83 -6.06 9.99
N LEU A 69 14.81 -4.73 10.05
CA LEU A 69 15.01 -3.84 8.92
C LEU A 69 16.45 -3.30 8.96
N GLN A 70 17.20 -3.55 7.89
CA GLN A 70 18.56 -3.03 7.72
C GLN A 70 18.57 -1.97 6.62
N PHE A 71 18.64 -0.71 7.04
CA PHE A 71 18.76 0.44 6.16
C PHE A 71 20.23 0.86 6.00
N THR A 72 20.64 1.15 4.76
CA THR A 72 21.92 1.79 4.44
C THR A 72 21.63 3.16 3.84
N SER A 73 22.18 4.22 4.44
CA SER A 73 21.97 5.58 3.94
C SER A 73 22.57 5.78 2.54
N PRO A 74 22.08 6.76 1.76
CA PRO A 74 22.66 7.21 0.50
C PRO A 74 24.19 7.35 0.51
N VAL A 75 24.73 8.03 1.52
CA VAL A 75 26.18 8.25 1.70
C VAL A 75 26.93 6.93 1.90
N ALA A 76 26.39 6.03 2.72
CA ALA A 76 27.00 4.73 2.97
C ALA A 76 26.89 3.80 1.74
N ALA A 77 25.81 3.88 0.97
CA ALA A 77 25.65 3.16 -0.28
C ALA A 77 26.68 3.61 -1.33
N ARG A 78 26.91 4.93 -1.46
CA ARG A 78 27.96 5.47 -2.33
C ARG A 78 29.36 4.99 -1.91
N ALA A 79 29.65 4.94 -0.61
CA ALA A 79 30.91 4.40 -0.10
C ALA A 79 31.11 2.90 -0.42
N ARG A 80 30.03 2.15 -0.71
CA ARG A 80 30.05 0.77 -1.19
C ARG A 80 30.17 0.64 -2.72
N GLY A 81 30.32 1.75 -3.44
CA GLY A 81 30.52 1.76 -4.89
C GLY A 81 29.22 1.88 -5.72
N PHE A 82 28.06 2.09 -5.08
CA PHE A 82 26.84 2.38 -5.82
C PHE A 82 26.91 3.77 -6.44
N THR A 83 26.45 3.87 -7.69
CA THR A 83 26.40 5.13 -8.43
C THR A 83 24.95 5.60 -8.54
N GLN A 84 24.75 6.91 -8.41
CA GLN A 84 23.47 7.53 -8.72
C GLN A 84 23.13 7.33 -10.20
N VAL A 85 21.86 7.02 -10.49
CA VAL A 85 21.40 6.74 -11.86
C VAL A 85 20.68 7.96 -12.48
N GLY A 86 20.32 8.97 -11.68
CA GLY A 86 19.81 10.27 -12.14
C GLY A 86 19.25 11.13 -11.00
N ALA A 87 18.78 12.34 -11.28
CA ALA A 87 18.17 13.22 -10.28
C ALA A 87 16.85 12.67 -9.69
N GLY A 88 16.14 11.82 -10.45
CA GLY A 88 14.91 11.14 -10.03
C GLY A 88 15.02 9.61 -10.14
N SER A 89 16.15 9.04 -9.72
CA SER A 89 16.39 7.60 -9.82
C SER A 89 17.57 7.19 -8.92
N LEU A 90 17.28 6.66 -7.73
CA LEU A 90 18.24 6.29 -6.68
C LEU A 90 19.19 7.44 -6.32
N SER A 91 18.66 8.49 -5.70
CA SER A 91 19.46 9.60 -5.18
C SER A 91 20.38 9.10 -4.08
N LEU A 92 21.68 9.29 -4.29
CA LEU A 92 22.71 9.00 -3.31
C LEU A 92 23.15 10.26 -2.54
N GLU A 93 22.34 11.30 -2.60
CA GLU A 93 22.55 12.58 -1.92
C GLU A 93 21.64 12.70 -0.69
N GLY A 94 22.15 13.30 0.39
CA GLY A 94 21.39 13.52 1.62
C GLY A 94 21.31 12.31 2.55
N ARG A 95 20.36 12.37 3.51
CA ARG A 95 20.21 11.37 4.58
C ARG A 95 19.41 10.14 4.14
N GLY A 96 18.55 10.30 3.14
CA GLY A 96 17.65 9.27 2.63
C GLY A 96 16.61 8.81 3.65
N GLY A 97 16.01 7.67 3.38
CA GLY A 97 14.99 7.05 4.21
C GLY A 97 14.54 5.72 3.61
N CYS A 98 13.81 4.94 4.40
CA CYS A 98 13.19 3.70 3.94
C CYS A 98 11.71 3.67 4.30
N ARG A 99 10.91 3.11 3.40
CA ARG A 99 9.55 2.68 3.67
C ARG A 99 9.58 1.16 3.78
N TRP A 100 8.93 0.64 4.80
CA TRP A 100 8.68 -0.78 4.90
C TRP A 100 7.33 -0.99 5.56
N GLY A 101 6.72 -2.13 5.27
CA GLY A 101 5.48 -2.54 5.88
C GLY A 101 5.25 -4.01 5.66
N GLY A 102 4.25 -4.55 6.34
CA GLY A 102 3.77 -5.89 6.07
C GLY A 102 2.50 -6.19 6.83
N GLY A 103 1.78 -7.18 6.35
CA GLY A 103 0.50 -7.58 6.89
C GLY A 103 0.07 -8.92 6.32
N ARG A 104 -1.14 -9.37 6.68
CA ARG A 104 -1.70 -10.58 6.10
C ARG A 104 -1.78 -10.41 4.58
N ALA A 105 -1.27 -11.40 3.85
CA ALA A 105 -1.38 -11.43 2.40
C ALA A 105 -2.87 -11.45 2.03
N PHE A 106 -3.28 -10.49 1.19
CA PHE A 106 -4.66 -10.28 0.83
C PHE A 106 -4.89 -10.68 -0.63
N GLN A 107 -6.00 -11.38 -0.87
CA GLN A 107 -6.41 -11.79 -2.22
C GLN A 107 -7.70 -11.06 -2.57
N ASP A 108 -7.69 -10.31 -3.67
CA ASP A 108 -8.79 -9.44 -4.09
C ASP A 108 -10.12 -10.20 -4.18
N GLU A 109 -10.12 -11.39 -4.78
CA GLU A 109 -11.34 -12.20 -4.94
C GLU A 109 -11.93 -12.67 -3.62
N GLN A 110 -11.07 -13.03 -2.66
CA GLN A 110 -11.53 -13.43 -1.32
C GLN A 110 -12.15 -12.22 -0.61
N GLY A 111 -11.50 -11.05 -0.66
CA GLY A 111 -12.01 -9.83 -0.06
C GLY A 111 -13.34 -9.36 -0.65
N ILE A 112 -13.48 -9.41 -1.98
CA ILE A 112 -14.73 -9.07 -2.67
C ILE A 112 -15.85 -10.03 -2.24
N LYS A 113 -15.57 -11.33 -2.20
CA LYS A 113 -16.56 -12.32 -1.76
C LYS A 113 -17.01 -12.07 -0.32
N GLU A 114 -16.09 -11.83 0.60
CA GLU A 114 -16.39 -11.54 2.01
C GLU A 114 -17.24 -10.27 2.15
N ALA A 115 -16.89 -9.20 1.42
CA ALA A 115 -17.66 -7.96 1.41
C ALA A 115 -19.09 -8.16 0.87
N VAL A 116 -19.25 -8.90 -0.23
CA VAL A 116 -20.56 -9.23 -0.82
C VAL A 116 -21.41 -10.07 0.12
N ASP A 117 -20.82 -11.09 0.73
CA ASP A 117 -21.53 -11.98 1.67
C ASP A 117 -22.01 -11.22 2.91
N LEU A 118 -21.27 -10.20 3.36
CA LEU A 118 -21.70 -9.31 4.43
C LEU A 118 -22.77 -8.32 3.96
N ALA A 119 -22.61 -7.72 2.79
CA ALA A 119 -23.54 -6.73 2.22
C ALA A 119 -24.97 -7.29 2.09
N LYS A 120 -25.12 -8.59 1.76
CA LYS A 120 -26.41 -9.28 1.68
C LYS A 120 -27.14 -9.43 3.02
N LYS A 121 -26.44 -9.28 4.15
CA LYS A 121 -26.95 -9.56 5.51
C LYS A 121 -27.28 -8.30 6.31
N VAL A 122 -27.04 -7.12 5.75
CA VAL A 122 -27.21 -5.83 6.43
C VAL A 122 -28.22 -4.96 5.69
N ASP A 123 -28.90 -4.07 6.41
CA ASP A 123 -29.92 -3.19 5.81
C ASP A 123 -29.31 -2.11 4.90
N LYS A 124 -28.11 -1.64 5.26
CA LYS A 124 -27.38 -0.57 4.59
C LYS A 124 -25.89 -0.85 4.58
N VAL A 125 -25.20 -0.37 3.54
CA VAL A 125 -23.75 -0.46 3.41
C VAL A 125 -23.16 0.94 3.25
N VAL A 126 -22.09 1.23 3.98
CA VAL A 126 -21.23 2.38 3.72
C VAL A 126 -19.91 1.83 3.16
N LEU A 127 -19.69 2.03 1.87
CA LEU A 127 -18.52 1.53 1.17
C LEU A 127 -17.54 2.68 0.92
N VAL A 128 -16.39 2.66 1.58
CA VAL A 128 -15.36 3.70 1.44
C VAL A 128 -14.29 3.21 0.46
N VAL A 129 -14.06 3.98 -0.59
CA VAL A 129 -13.09 3.72 -1.66
C VAL A 129 -12.35 4.99 -2.02
N GLY A 130 -11.28 4.89 -2.80
CA GLY A 130 -10.57 6.08 -3.26
C GLY A 130 -9.12 5.85 -3.63
N LEU A 131 -8.38 6.95 -3.59
CA LEU A 131 -6.94 7.02 -3.76
C LEU A 131 -6.26 7.28 -2.41
N ASN A 132 -4.94 7.29 -2.39
CA ASN A 132 -4.16 7.72 -1.24
C ASN A 132 -2.91 8.47 -1.72
N ASN A 133 -2.04 8.85 -0.78
CA ASN A 133 -0.79 9.59 -1.06
C ASN A 133 0.21 8.83 -1.95
N ASP A 134 0.02 7.53 -2.19
CA ASP A 134 0.84 6.76 -3.14
C ASP A 134 0.32 6.90 -4.59
N TRP A 135 -0.95 7.23 -4.77
CA TRP A 135 -1.53 7.47 -6.09
C TRP A 135 -1.57 8.95 -6.42
N GLU A 136 -1.73 9.82 -5.43
CA GLU A 136 -1.71 11.28 -5.58
C GLU A 136 -0.57 11.84 -4.73
N SER A 137 0.56 12.09 -5.38
CA SER A 137 1.79 12.54 -4.70
C SER A 137 2.50 13.61 -5.51
N GLU A 138 3.34 14.38 -4.84
CA GLU A 138 4.29 15.25 -5.52
C GLU A 138 5.35 14.39 -6.25
N GLY A 139 5.86 14.91 -7.36
CA GLY A 139 6.96 14.29 -8.11
C GLY A 139 6.53 13.38 -9.24
N TYR A 140 5.26 12.96 -9.31
CA TYR A 140 4.72 12.25 -10.47
C TYR A 140 3.22 12.51 -10.65
N ASP A 141 2.77 12.45 -11.91
CA ASP A 141 1.36 12.48 -12.26
C ASP A 141 0.78 11.07 -12.29
N ARG A 142 -0.55 10.95 -12.17
CA ARG A 142 -1.25 9.67 -12.37
C ARG A 142 -1.29 9.29 -13.84
N ASP A 143 -1.10 8.01 -14.14
CA ASP A 143 -1.17 7.48 -15.51
C ASP A 143 -2.61 7.52 -16.08
N ASN A 144 -3.61 7.41 -15.21
CA ASN A 144 -5.02 7.37 -15.60
C ASN A 144 -5.93 7.79 -14.42
N MET A 145 -7.23 7.86 -14.69
CA MET A 145 -8.24 8.25 -13.70
C MET A 145 -8.84 7.05 -12.95
N GLU A 146 -8.38 5.83 -13.16
CA GLU A 146 -9.00 4.63 -12.58
C GLU A 146 -8.81 4.54 -11.07
N LEU A 147 -9.79 3.93 -10.40
CA LEU A 147 -9.62 3.50 -9.03
C LEU A 147 -8.67 2.29 -8.96
N PRO A 148 -7.81 2.18 -7.93
CA PRO A 148 -6.74 1.19 -7.90
C PRO A 148 -7.24 -0.25 -7.86
N ARG A 149 -6.49 -1.16 -8.49
CA ARG A 149 -6.66 -2.62 -8.41
C ARG A 149 -8.12 -3.04 -8.68
N ALA A 150 -8.69 -3.85 -7.79
CA ALA A 150 -10.02 -4.41 -7.94
C ALA A 150 -11.15 -3.51 -7.42
N THR A 151 -10.87 -2.24 -7.08
CA THR A 151 -11.83 -1.34 -6.43
C THR A 151 -13.13 -1.20 -7.23
N ASN A 152 -13.07 -0.97 -8.54
CA ASN A 152 -14.27 -0.88 -9.38
C ASN A 152 -15.10 -2.17 -9.38
N ARG A 153 -14.45 -3.34 -9.32
CA ARG A 153 -15.11 -4.65 -9.23
C ARG A 153 -15.77 -4.85 -7.87
N LEU A 154 -15.09 -4.47 -6.79
CA LEU A 154 -15.65 -4.48 -5.44
C LEU A 154 -16.93 -3.62 -5.36
N VAL A 155 -16.86 -2.37 -5.83
CA VAL A 155 -18.01 -1.46 -5.79
C VAL A 155 -19.19 -2.03 -6.57
N SER A 156 -18.94 -2.50 -7.79
CA SER A 156 -19.99 -3.08 -8.64
C SER A 156 -20.65 -4.29 -7.97
N ALA A 157 -19.86 -5.21 -7.41
CA ALA A 157 -20.36 -6.41 -6.75
C ALA A 157 -21.16 -6.10 -5.48
N VAL A 158 -20.73 -5.12 -4.68
CA VAL A 158 -21.46 -4.68 -3.47
C VAL A 158 -22.77 -3.97 -3.84
N LEU A 159 -22.77 -3.11 -4.86
CA LEU A 159 -23.98 -2.46 -5.38
C LEU A 159 -24.99 -3.45 -5.97
N GLU A 160 -24.52 -4.56 -6.54
CA GLU A 160 -25.41 -5.65 -6.96
C GLU A 160 -26.02 -6.37 -5.77
N ALA A 161 -25.20 -6.67 -4.76
CA ALA A 161 -25.61 -7.39 -3.56
C ALA A 161 -26.56 -6.60 -2.66
N ASN A 162 -26.40 -5.27 -2.57
CA ASN A 162 -27.23 -4.39 -1.75
C ASN A 162 -27.41 -3.01 -2.40
N LYS A 163 -28.66 -2.70 -2.79
CA LYS A 163 -29.01 -1.41 -3.42
C LYS A 163 -29.03 -0.22 -2.45
N ASN A 164 -29.06 -0.47 -1.14
CA ASN A 164 -28.97 0.53 -0.08
C ASN A 164 -27.51 0.80 0.32
N THR A 165 -26.65 0.98 -0.67
CA THR A 165 -25.22 1.23 -0.48
C THR A 165 -24.91 2.70 -0.76
N ALA A 166 -24.30 3.39 0.21
CA ALA A 166 -23.67 4.69 0.00
C ALA A 166 -22.17 4.48 -0.27
N VAL A 167 -21.69 4.97 -1.42
CA VAL A 167 -20.27 4.90 -1.77
C VAL A 167 -19.60 6.22 -1.44
N VAL A 168 -18.61 6.18 -0.54
CA VAL A 168 -17.80 7.34 -0.17
C VAL A 168 -16.47 7.27 -0.93
N VAL A 169 -16.15 8.29 -1.70
CA VAL A 169 -14.93 8.40 -2.51
C VAL A 169 -13.98 9.41 -1.88
N ILE A 170 -12.78 8.95 -1.55
CA ILE A 170 -11.69 9.76 -0.99
C ILE A 170 -10.63 9.95 -2.08
N SER A 171 -10.56 11.14 -2.69
CA SER A 171 -9.52 11.50 -3.65
C SER A 171 -9.30 13.00 -3.70
N GLY A 172 -8.08 13.44 -3.99
CA GLY A 172 -7.74 14.85 -4.22
C GLY A 172 -8.23 15.36 -5.58
N THR A 173 -8.26 14.48 -6.59
CA THR A 173 -8.65 14.78 -7.97
C THR A 173 -9.71 13.79 -8.50
N PRO A 174 -10.37 14.06 -9.64
CA PRO A 174 -11.42 13.19 -10.16
C PRO A 174 -10.95 11.76 -10.49
N VAL A 175 -11.84 10.79 -10.28
CA VAL A 175 -11.63 9.37 -10.62
C VAL A 175 -12.77 8.86 -11.50
N SER A 176 -12.49 7.83 -12.30
CA SER A 176 -13.52 7.16 -13.10
C SER A 176 -14.41 6.29 -12.20
N MET A 177 -15.72 6.42 -12.40
CA MET A 177 -16.74 5.69 -11.64
C MET A 177 -17.69 4.99 -12.62
N PRO A 178 -17.27 3.90 -13.28
CA PRO A 178 -18.10 3.20 -14.28
C PRO A 178 -19.40 2.61 -13.69
N TRP A 179 -19.49 2.53 -12.36
CA TRP A 179 -20.62 2.06 -11.58
C TRP A 179 -21.54 3.18 -11.08
N ALA A 180 -21.25 4.47 -11.39
CA ALA A 180 -21.98 5.62 -10.86
C ALA A 180 -23.48 5.56 -11.16
N ASP A 181 -23.87 5.15 -12.37
CA ASP A 181 -25.27 5.03 -12.79
C ASP A 181 -26.05 3.96 -12.00
N THR A 182 -25.34 3.04 -11.32
CA THR A 182 -25.93 1.99 -10.48
C THR A 182 -25.96 2.38 -9.00
N ALA A 183 -25.14 3.35 -8.59
CA ALA A 183 -25.07 3.81 -7.21
C ALA A 183 -26.23 4.76 -6.90
N SER A 184 -26.99 4.45 -5.84
CA SER A 184 -28.07 5.32 -5.35
C SER A 184 -27.54 6.54 -4.57
N THR A 185 -26.32 6.46 -4.04
CA THR A 185 -25.69 7.53 -3.28
C THR A 185 -24.17 7.47 -3.45
N VAL A 186 -23.58 8.60 -3.85
CA VAL A 186 -22.13 8.80 -3.93
C VAL A 186 -21.76 10.06 -3.17
N VAL A 187 -20.75 9.97 -2.30
CA VAL A 187 -20.23 11.09 -1.49
C VAL A 187 -18.76 11.29 -1.84
N GLN A 188 -18.37 12.47 -2.32
CA GLN A 188 -16.97 12.85 -2.47
C GLN A 188 -16.48 13.52 -1.18
N SER A 189 -15.50 12.92 -0.52
CA SER A 189 -14.99 13.40 0.78
C SER A 189 -13.67 14.18 0.68
N PHE A 190 -12.90 13.99 -0.39
CA PHE A 190 -11.52 14.51 -0.50
C PHE A 190 -10.63 14.07 0.69
N TYR A 191 -9.47 14.72 0.87
CA TYR A 191 -8.57 14.49 2.01
C TYR A 191 -8.78 15.55 3.10
N SER A 192 -9.62 15.25 4.09
CA SER A 192 -10.03 16.23 5.13
C SER A 192 -9.10 16.36 6.34
N GLY A 193 -7.90 15.78 6.28
CA GLY A 193 -6.90 15.88 7.36
C GLY A 193 -7.32 15.16 8.65
N GLY A 194 -6.87 15.68 9.80
CA GLY A 194 -7.00 14.99 11.10
C GLY A 194 -8.43 14.77 11.61
N GLU A 195 -9.42 15.49 11.06
CA GLU A 195 -10.83 15.42 11.47
C GLU A 195 -11.70 14.65 10.46
N LEU A 196 -11.10 13.86 9.55
CA LEU A 196 -11.83 13.13 8.50
C LEU A 196 -12.95 12.23 9.04
N GLU A 197 -12.79 11.67 10.25
CA GLU A 197 -13.83 10.85 10.88
C GLU A 197 -14.99 11.69 11.47
N ALA A 198 -14.78 12.99 11.73
CA ALA A 198 -15.72 13.89 12.38
C ALA A 198 -16.36 14.92 11.44
N SER A 199 -15.83 15.11 10.22
CA SER A 199 -16.36 16.05 9.24
C SER A 199 -17.72 15.58 8.71
N THR A 200 -18.77 16.35 9.01
CA THR A 200 -20.17 16.11 8.60
C THR A 200 -20.65 17.15 7.61
#